data_AF-G9ZZZ8-F1
#
_entry.id   AF-G9ZZZ8-F1
#
_cell.length_a   1.000
_cell.length_b   1.000
_cell.length_c   1.000
_cell.angle_alpha   90.00
_cell.angle_beta   90.00
_cell.angle_gamma   90.00
#
_symmetry.space_group_name_H-M   'P 1'
#
loop_
_entity.id
_entity.type
_entity.pdbx_description
1 polymer ?
#
loop_
_entity_poly.entity_id
_entity_poly.type
_entity_poly.pdbx_seq_one_letter_code
_entity_poly.pdbx_strand_id
1 'polypeptide(L)'
;MINLDRFSKIWAMTKSTNVHEAAAAMQKAKVILAADGKTLDDVPALLSQTTQRAGAPTLADIFSKGAEEHAVRRAQRLNALVEKYGSVDAVGEPTVNEALLDRAVKHLKKRVRKKYFNGTFWTDSLAGWTGWTMARVSPPEVVKAVSEAYPLPATVDAAKLEKDFWDQRALDLHALHGPDGGDEVLSLAAQERRRIVEDLFWTGLRSRDIREVLLRVEAAMDDSYLPDGALEAIKTDLEALA
;
A
#
# COMPACT_ATOMS: atom_id res chain seq x y z
N MET A 1 37.09 -22.34 -1.81
CA MET A 1 36.14 -23.36 -1.30
C MET A 1 34.77 -23.09 -1.90
N ILE A 2 34.29 -24.01 -2.74
CA ILE A 2 32.99 -23.90 -3.42
C ILE A 2 31.84 -23.79 -2.42
N ASN A 3 30.96 -22.80 -2.62
CA ASN A 3 29.66 -22.75 -1.96
C ASN A 3 28.71 -23.74 -2.67
N LEU A 4 28.48 -24.89 -2.04
CA LEU A 4 27.72 -26.01 -2.61
C LEU A 4 26.24 -25.68 -2.87
N ASP A 5 25.60 -24.86 -2.04
CA ASP A 5 24.20 -24.43 -2.23
C ASP A 5 24.04 -23.50 -3.43
N ARG A 6 24.99 -22.58 -3.62
CA ARG A 6 25.02 -21.70 -4.79
C ARG A 6 25.33 -22.50 -6.05
N PHE A 7 26.26 -23.44 -5.96
CA PHE A 7 26.64 -24.30 -7.07
C PHE A 7 25.49 -25.22 -7.50
N SER A 8 24.77 -25.84 -6.57
CA SER A 8 23.65 -26.74 -6.87
C SER A 8 22.50 -26.04 -7.60
N LYS A 9 22.16 -24.80 -7.20
CA LYS A 9 21.16 -23.96 -7.88
C LYS A 9 21.57 -23.64 -9.32
N ILE A 10 22.81 -23.21 -9.53
CA ILE A 10 23.34 -22.91 -10.87
C ILE A 10 23.37 -24.18 -11.73
N TRP A 11 23.75 -25.32 -11.13
CA TRP A 11 23.78 -26.60 -11.82
C TRP A 11 22.37 -27.05 -12.25
N ALA A 12 21.34 -26.86 -11.42
CA ALA A 12 19.96 -27.16 -11.79
C ALA A 12 19.49 -26.35 -13.01
N MET A 13 19.90 -25.08 -13.12
CA MET A 13 19.57 -24.21 -14.26
C MET A 13 20.22 -24.67 -15.58
N THR A 14 21.28 -25.48 -15.55
CA THR A 14 21.86 -26.07 -16.78
C THR A 14 20.90 -27.01 -17.52
N LYS A 15 19.85 -27.48 -16.83
CA LYS A 15 18.79 -28.33 -17.39
C LYS A 15 17.53 -27.54 -17.78
N SER A 16 17.58 -26.20 -17.76
CA SER A 16 16.46 -25.35 -18.18
C SER A 16 16.07 -25.63 -19.63
N THR A 17 14.77 -25.52 -19.94
CA THR A 17 14.25 -25.60 -21.31
C THR A 17 14.62 -24.36 -22.14
N ASN A 18 15.06 -23.28 -21.49
CA ASN A 18 15.61 -22.11 -22.15
C ASN A 18 17.11 -22.31 -22.45
N VAL A 19 17.44 -22.47 -23.74
CA VAL A 19 18.80 -22.78 -24.21
C VAL A 19 19.83 -21.70 -23.81
N HIS A 20 19.44 -20.42 -23.81
CA HIS A 20 20.33 -19.32 -23.45
C HIS A 20 20.64 -19.30 -21.95
N GLU A 21 19.63 -19.58 -21.13
CA GLU A 21 19.77 -19.70 -19.68
C GLU A 21 20.63 -20.92 -19.30
N ALA A 22 20.39 -22.06 -19.94
CA ALA A 22 21.16 -23.29 -19.74
C ALA A 22 22.64 -23.10 -20.10
N ALA A 23 22.95 -22.43 -21.22
CA ALA A 23 24.32 -22.16 -21.64
C ALA A 23 25.04 -21.19 -20.68
N ALA A 24 24.36 -20.13 -20.22
CA ALA A 24 24.92 -19.18 -19.25
C ALA A 24 25.16 -19.85 -17.89
N ALA A 25 24.23 -20.69 -17.43
CA ALA A 25 24.38 -21.49 -16.22
C ALA A 25 25.56 -22.46 -16.33
N MET A 26 25.74 -23.12 -17.48
CA MET A 26 26.85 -24.05 -17.72
C MET A 26 28.20 -23.36 -17.67
N GLN A 27 28.33 -22.16 -18.25
CA GLN A 27 29.57 -21.37 -18.16
C GLN A 27 29.87 -20.94 -16.73
N LYS A 28 28.85 -20.46 -15.99
CA LYS A 28 29.02 -20.10 -14.57
C LYS A 28 29.41 -21.31 -13.71
N ALA A 29 28.84 -22.49 -13.97
CA ALA A 29 29.20 -23.72 -13.27
C ALA A 29 30.68 -24.09 -13.49
N LYS A 30 31.17 -24.02 -14.74
CA LYS A 30 32.58 -24.28 -15.07
C LYS A 30 33.53 -23.33 -14.35
N VAL A 31 33.19 -22.03 -14.29
CA VAL A 31 34.01 -21.03 -13.58
C VAL A 31 34.09 -21.34 -12.07
N ILE A 32 32.96 -21.72 -11.45
CA ILE A 32 32.92 -22.06 -10.02
C ILE A 32 33.76 -23.31 -9.72
N LEU A 33 33.72 -24.32 -10.58
CA LEU A 33 34.53 -25.54 -10.43
C LEU A 33 36.03 -25.24 -10.60
N ALA A 34 36.39 -24.49 -11.64
CA ALA A 34 37.77 -24.15 -11.95
C ALA A 34 38.44 -23.32 -10.85
N ALA A 35 37.71 -22.41 -10.20
CA ALA A 35 38.20 -21.62 -9.07
C ALA A 35 38.70 -22.47 -7.89
N ASP A 36 38.28 -23.73 -7.83
CA ASP A 36 38.56 -24.68 -6.76
C ASP A 36 39.29 -25.94 -7.26
N GLY A 37 39.86 -25.87 -8.48
CA GLY A 37 40.62 -26.93 -9.12
C GLY A 37 39.82 -28.16 -9.55
N LYS A 38 38.49 -28.06 -9.63
CA LYS A 38 37.57 -29.16 -9.94
C LYS A 38 37.09 -29.12 -11.39
N THR A 39 36.64 -30.26 -11.89
CA THR A 39 36.08 -30.39 -13.24
C THR A 39 34.61 -30.79 -13.19
N LEU A 40 33.97 -30.92 -14.36
CA LEU A 40 32.60 -31.42 -14.46
C LEU A 40 32.47 -32.86 -13.95
N ASP A 41 33.56 -33.63 -13.91
CA ASP A 41 33.56 -35.02 -13.44
C ASP A 41 33.38 -35.11 -11.91
N ASP A 42 33.71 -34.04 -11.19
CA ASP A 42 33.55 -33.94 -9.74
C ASP A 42 32.10 -33.62 -9.31
N VAL A 43 31.25 -33.22 -10.26
CA VAL A 43 29.89 -32.74 -9.99
C VAL A 43 29.00 -33.78 -9.29
N PRO A 44 28.98 -35.07 -9.67
CA PRO A 44 28.18 -36.07 -8.97
C PRO A 44 28.53 -36.18 -7.48
N ALA A 45 29.81 -36.08 -7.12
CA ALA A 45 30.27 -36.11 -5.73
C ALA A 45 29.87 -34.84 -4.97
N LEU A 46 30.00 -33.65 -5.59
CA LEU A 46 29.63 -32.37 -5.00
C LEU A 46 28.12 -32.28 -4.73
N LEU A 47 27.29 -32.75 -5.66
CA LEU A 47 25.84 -32.76 -5.50
C LEU A 47 25.39 -33.77 -4.43
N SER A 48 26.05 -34.92 -4.34
CA SER A 48 25.77 -35.92 -3.29
C SER A 48 26.03 -35.37 -1.88
N GLN A 49 27.03 -34.51 -1.71
CA GLN A 49 27.30 -33.80 -0.45
C GLN A 49 26.26 -32.72 -0.13
N THR A 50 25.60 -32.18 -1.15
CA THR A 50 24.55 -31.16 -0.99
C THR A 50 23.23 -31.80 -0.53
N THR A 51 22.92 -33.00 -1.02
CA THR A 51 21.73 -33.78 -0.62
C THR A 51 21.73 -34.16 0.87
N GLN A 52 22.92 -34.26 1.49
CA GLN A 52 23.05 -34.52 2.93
C GLN A 52 22.99 -33.26 3.81
N ARG A 53 22.96 -32.05 3.24
CA ARG A 53 23.09 -30.79 3.99
C ARG A 53 22.00 -29.73 3.80
N ALA A 54 21.05 -29.91 2.88
CA ALA A 54 20.02 -28.90 2.64
C ALA A 54 18.61 -29.50 2.50
N GLY A 55 17.86 -29.52 3.61
CA GLY A 55 16.40 -29.44 3.52
C GLY A 55 16.03 -28.02 3.13
N ALA A 56 15.94 -27.73 1.83
CA ALA A 56 15.47 -26.43 1.37
C ALA A 56 14.03 -26.21 1.87
N PRO A 57 13.69 -25.01 2.40
CA PRO A 57 12.33 -24.73 2.82
C PRO A 57 11.39 -24.90 1.63
N THR A 58 10.33 -25.65 1.83
CA THR A 58 9.27 -25.84 0.84
C THR A 58 8.52 -24.52 0.64
N LEU A 59 7.76 -24.41 -0.46
CA LEU A 59 6.83 -23.28 -0.64
C LEU A 59 5.86 -23.17 0.54
N ALA A 60 5.43 -24.30 1.12
CA ALA A 60 4.61 -24.31 2.32
C ALA A 60 5.32 -23.69 3.53
N ASP A 61 6.62 -23.93 3.71
CA ASP A 61 7.42 -23.31 4.77
C ASP A 61 7.57 -21.79 4.57
N ILE A 62 7.72 -21.36 3.31
CA ILE A 62 7.79 -19.93 2.95
C ILE A 62 6.46 -19.22 3.22
N PHE A 63 5.33 -19.81 2.79
CA PHE A 63 4.00 -19.25 3.05
C PHE A 63 3.63 -19.26 4.54
N SER A 64 4.01 -20.32 5.26
CA SER A 64 3.76 -20.43 6.71
C SER A 64 4.55 -19.39 7.50
N LYS A 65 5.84 -19.22 7.17
CA LYS A 65 6.68 -18.19 7.79
C LYS A 65 6.19 -16.78 7.47
N GLY A 66 5.77 -16.52 6.22
CA GLY A 66 5.16 -15.26 5.83
C GLY A 66 3.87 -14.99 6.62
N ALA A 67 2.99 -15.98 6.74
CA ALA A 67 1.74 -15.87 7.48
C ALA A 67 1.97 -15.57 8.97
N GLU A 68 2.97 -16.22 9.59
CA GLU A 68 3.34 -15.98 10.99
C GLU A 68 3.91 -14.57 11.20
N GLU A 69 4.82 -14.11 10.35
CA GLU A 69 5.33 -12.73 10.41
C GLU A 69 4.24 -11.68 10.18
N HIS A 70 3.31 -11.94 9.26
CA HIS A 70 2.14 -11.08 9.04
C HIS A 70 1.20 -11.06 10.25
N ALA A 71 0.98 -12.20 10.90
CA ALA A 71 0.17 -12.30 12.11
C ALA A 71 0.82 -11.53 13.28
N VAL A 72 2.13 -11.67 13.48
CA VAL A 72 2.89 -10.91 14.51
C VAL A 72 2.81 -9.41 14.24
N ARG A 73 3.07 -8.97 13.00
CA ARG A 73 2.96 -7.54 12.63
C ARG A 73 1.54 -7.00 12.84
N ARG A 74 0.51 -7.79 12.52
CA ARG A 74 -0.89 -7.41 12.76
C ARG A 74 -1.18 -7.30 14.25
N ALA A 75 -0.75 -8.27 15.06
CA ALA A 75 -0.94 -8.25 16.51
C ALA A 75 -0.26 -7.02 17.15
N GLN A 76 0.95 -6.69 16.73
CA GLN A 76 1.67 -5.48 17.17
C GLN A 76 0.90 -4.21 16.80
N ARG A 77 0.40 -4.11 15.56
CA ARG A 77 -0.44 -2.97 15.14
C ARG A 77 -1.73 -2.87 15.94
N LEU A 78 -2.43 -3.98 16.16
CA LEU A 78 -3.65 -4.00 16.96
C LEU A 78 -3.38 -3.55 18.40
N ASN A 79 -2.27 -3.99 19.02
CA ASN A 79 -1.89 -3.53 20.36
C ASN A 79 -1.63 -2.01 20.39
N ALA A 80 -0.92 -1.48 19.41
CA ALA A 80 -0.70 -0.02 19.29
C ALA A 80 -2.02 0.74 19.09
N LEU A 81 -2.98 0.17 18.36
CA LEU A 81 -4.31 0.75 18.21
C LEU A 81 -5.12 0.71 19.50
N VAL A 82 -5.04 -0.38 20.27
CA VAL A 82 -5.67 -0.45 21.60
C VAL A 82 -5.08 0.59 22.55
N GLU A 83 -3.77 0.83 22.51
CA GLU A 83 -3.14 1.89 23.29
C GLU A 83 -3.64 3.29 22.86
N LYS A 84 -3.78 3.53 21.55
CA LYS A 84 -4.23 4.80 20.98
C LYS A 84 -5.71 5.09 21.20
N TYR A 85 -6.58 4.09 21.04
CA TYR A 85 -8.05 4.24 21.06
C TYR A 85 -8.70 3.70 22.35
N GLY A 86 -7.95 3.02 23.21
CA GLY A 86 -8.40 2.45 24.48
C GLY A 86 -8.94 1.02 24.38
N SER A 87 -9.52 0.63 23.24
CA SER A 87 -10.00 -0.74 23.00
C SER A 87 -10.06 -1.04 21.50
N VAL A 88 -10.16 -2.32 21.13
CA VAL A 88 -10.36 -2.74 19.73
C VAL A 88 -11.69 -2.22 19.19
N ASP A 89 -12.75 -2.25 20.00
CA ASP A 89 -14.08 -1.75 19.63
C ASP A 89 -14.04 -0.25 19.33
N ALA A 90 -13.32 0.52 20.14
CA ALA A 90 -13.16 1.97 19.96
C ALA A 90 -12.41 2.34 18.66
N VAL A 91 -11.57 1.44 18.11
CA VAL A 91 -10.95 1.66 16.79
C VAL A 91 -12.02 1.69 15.70
N GLY A 92 -13.03 0.82 15.80
CA GLY A 92 -14.10 0.70 14.82
C GLY A 92 -15.19 1.76 14.94
N GLU A 93 -15.22 2.53 16.03
CA GLU A 93 -16.20 3.59 16.23
C GLU A 93 -15.92 4.78 15.28
N PRO A 94 -16.96 5.41 14.71
CA PRO A 94 -16.80 6.62 13.92
C PRO A 94 -16.17 7.74 14.75
N THR A 95 -15.14 8.37 14.20
CA THR A 95 -14.60 9.62 14.70
C THR A 95 -15.62 10.77 14.54
N VAL A 96 -15.35 11.90 15.19
CA VAL A 96 -16.19 13.12 15.05
C VAL A 96 -16.33 13.53 13.58
N ASN A 97 -15.23 13.49 12.82
CA ASN A 97 -15.23 13.86 11.39
C ASN A 97 -16.04 12.86 10.55
N GLU A 98 -15.86 11.55 10.78
CA GLU A 98 -16.65 10.51 10.10
C GLU A 98 -18.15 10.69 10.40
N ALA A 99 -18.52 10.98 11.64
CA ALA A 99 -19.91 11.22 12.03
C ALA A 99 -20.53 12.48 11.37
N LEU A 100 -19.74 13.55 11.19
CA LEU A 100 -20.17 14.75 10.47
C LEU A 100 -20.42 14.45 8.99
N LEU A 101 -19.49 13.74 8.35
CA LEU A 101 -19.61 13.32 6.95
C LEU A 101 -20.82 12.42 6.74
N ASP A 102 -20.99 11.41 7.60
CA ASP A 102 -22.12 10.48 7.53
C ASP A 102 -23.47 11.18 7.68
N ARG A 103 -23.54 12.21 8.53
CA ARG A 103 -24.72 13.04 8.70
C ARG A 103 -25.01 13.84 7.43
N ALA A 104 -23.98 14.46 6.85
CA ALA A 104 -24.11 15.30 5.66
C ALA A 104 -24.64 14.50 4.46
N VAL A 105 -24.11 13.30 4.23
CA VAL A 105 -24.51 12.47 3.09
C VAL A 105 -25.73 11.58 3.35
N LYS A 106 -26.33 11.63 4.54
CA LYS A 106 -27.40 10.71 4.97
C LYS A 106 -28.55 10.63 3.97
N HIS A 107 -28.95 11.76 3.39
CA HIS A 107 -30.04 11.86 2.43
C HIS A 107 -29.70 11.29 1.03
N LEU A 108 -28.41 11.07 0.75
CA LEU A 108 -27.91 10.49 -0.50
C LEU A 108 -27.74 8.97 -0.40
N LYS A 109 -27.81 8.38 0.80
CA LYS A 109 -27.62 6.95 1.02
C LYS A 109 -28.71 6.15 0.27
N LYS A 110 -28.30 5.36 -0.73
CA LYS A 110 -29.21 4.47 -1.48
C LYS A 110 -28.88 3.02 -1.18
N ARG A 111 -29.91 2.21 -0.91
CA ARG A 111 -29.75 0.77 -0.75
C ARG A 111 -29.40 0.09 -2.06
N VAL A 112 -28.44 -0.82 -2.03
CA VAL A 112 -27.88 -1.52 -3.18
C VAL A 112 -27.77 -2.97 -2.73
N ARG A 113 -28.44 -3.85 -3.46
CA ARG A 113 -28.56 -5.28 -3.11
C ARG A 113 -27.27 -6.08 -3.35
N LYS A 114 -26.10 -5.46 -3.25
CA LYS A 114 -24.80 -6.12 -3.47
C LYS A 114 -23.96 -6.03 -2.20
N LYS A 115 -23.60 -7.19 -1.67
CA LYS A 115 -22.68 -7.34 -0.54
C LYS A 115 -21.26 -7.08 -1.06
N TYR A 116 -20.89 -5.82 -1.20
CA TYR A 116 -19.52 -5.45 -1.54
C TYR A 116 -18.64 -5.55 -0.29
N PHE A 117 -17.52 -6.26 -0.41
CA PHE A 117 -16.47 -6.37 0.61
C PHE A 117 -15.50 -5.17 0.50
N ASN A 118 -16.01 -3.94 0.56
CA ASN A 118 -15.20 -2.73 0.37
C ASN A 118 -15.39 -1.74 1.51
N GLY A 119 -15.15 -2.14 2.78
CA GLY A 119 -15.11 -1.21 3.93
C GLY A 119 -16.34 -0.32 4.14
N THR A 120 -17.38 -0.45 3.32
CA THR A 120 -18.66 0.21 3.44
C THR A 120 -19.44 -0.56 4.46
N PHE A 121 -18.97 -0.54 5.70
CA PHE A 121 -19.61 -1.32 6.74
C PHE A 121 -21.10 -0.96 6.90
N TRP A 122 -21.60 0.17 6.36
CA TRP A 122 -23.01 0.55 6.52
C TRP A 122 -23.66 1.38 5.37
N THR A 123 -23.01 1.66 4.24
CA THR A 123 -23.61 2.47 3.15
C THR A 123 -23.54 1.82 1.78
N ASP A 124 -24.70 1.34 1.35
CA ASP A 124 -24.93 0.66 0.09
C ASP A 124 -24.59 1.49 -1.19
N SER A 125 -24.63 2.82 -1.15
CA SER A 125 -24.04 3.77 -2.13
C SER A 125 -24.38 5.21 -1.73
N LEU A 126 -23.70 6.21 -2.31
CA LEU A 126 -24.06 7.63 -2.18
C LEU A 126 -24.55 8.15 -3.53
N ALA A 127 -25.84 8.49 -3.63
CA ALA A 127 -26.50 8.87 -4.88
C ALA A 127 -26.42 7.80 -6.01
N GLY A 128 -26.01 6.57 -5.71
CA GLY A 128 -25.77 5.49 -6.68
C GLY A 128 -24.29 5.30 -7.01
N TRP A 129 -23.42 6.16 -6.48
CA TRP A 129 -21.98 6.02 -6.53
C TRP A 129 -21.48 5.08 -5.43
N THR A 130 -20.64 4.13 -5.83
CA THR A 130 -20.16 3.02 -4.98
C THR A 130 -18.65 3.07 -4.72
N GLY A 131 -17.97 4.14 -5.16
CA GLY A 131 -16.51 4.24 -5.12
C GLY A 131 -15.77 3.36 -6.13
N TRP A 132 -16.37 2.24 -6.56
CA TRP A 132 -15.68 1.18 -7.32
C TRP A 132 -16.16 1.01 -8.77
N THR A 133 -17.36 1.50 -9.14
CA THR A 133 -17.89 1.28 -10.49
C THR A 133 -17.56 2.44 -11.42
N MET A 134 -16.74 2.21 -12.46
CA MET A 134 -16.58 2.91 -13.78
C MET A 134 -16.64 4.47 -13.84
N ALA A 135 -17.53 5.13 -13.12
CA ALA A 135 -17.47 6.52 -12.75
C ALA A 135 -16.40 6.71 -11.65
N ARG A 136 -15.15 6.98 -12.07
CA ARG A 136 -14.08 7.45 -11.17
C ARG A 136 -14.43 8.78 -10.49
N VAL A 137 -15.43 9.49 -11.01
CA VAL A 137 -15.85 10.81 -10.56
C VAL A 137 -17.08 10.68 -9.66
N SER A 138 -16.97 11.21 -8.46
CA SER A 138 -18.06 11.29 -7.50
C SER A 138 -19.16 12.23 -8.01
N PRO A 139 -20.45 11.92 -7.78
CA PRO A 139 -21.54 12.80 -8.17
C PRO A 139 -21.38 14.19 -7.54
N PRO A 140 -21.69 15.29 -8.26
CA PRO A 140 -21.51 16.65 -7.74
C PRO A 140 -22.23 16.90 -6.40
N GLU A 141 -23.39 16.28 -6.19
CA GLU A 141 -24.14 16.36 -4.94
C GLU A 141 -23.43 15.68 -3.76
N VAL A 142 -22.65 14.61 -4.02
CA VAL A 142 -21.83 13.94 -3.02
C VAL A 142 -20.64 14.82 -2.66
N VAL A 143 -19.92 15.32 -3.67
CA VAL A 143 -18.79 16.25 -3.50
C VAL A 143 -19.23 17.44 -2.65
N LYS A 144 -20.35 18.09 -3.04
CA LYS A 144 -20.91 19.23 -2.31
C LYS A 144 -21.22 18.89 -0.85
N ALA A 145 -21.96 17.81 -0.60
CA ALA A 145 -22.35 17.43 0.76
C ALA A 145 -21.12 17.13 1.64
N VAL A 146 -20.09 16.50 1.09
CA VAL A 146 -18.83 16.19 1.78
C VAL A 146 -18.01 17.46 2.05
N SER A 147 -17.90 18.36 1.07
CA SER A 147 -17.21 19.65 1.24
C SER A 147 -17.89 20.56 2.26
N GLU A 148 -19.22 20.50 2.39
CA GLU A 148 -20.00 21.32 3.32
C GLU A 148 -20.15 20.69 4.72
N ALA A 149 -19.76 19.43 4.92
CA ALA A 149 -19.92 18.73 6.20
C ALA A 149 -19.16 19.41 7.35
N TYR A 150 -17.98 19.95 7.05
CA TYR A 150 -17.20 20.85 7.89
C TYR A 150 -16.16 21.59 7.00
N PRO A 151 -15.61 22.75 7.44
CA PRO A 151 -14.78 23.60 6.60
C PRO A 151 -13.64 22.85 5.89
N LEU A 152 -13.41 23.17 4.62
CA LEU A 152 -12.25 22.67 3.89
C LEU A 152 -10.95 23.34 4.37
N PRO A 153 -9.81 22.65 4.29
CA PRO A 153 -8.52 23.27 4.52
C PRO A 153 -8.30 24.45 3.58
N ALA A 154 -7.87 25.58 4.14
CA ALA A 154 -7.59 26.81 3.39
C ALA A 154 -6.09 27.04 3.13
N THR A 155 -5.22 26.19 3.69
CA THR A 155 -3.77 26.28 3.57
C THR A 155 -3.17 24.91 3.28
N VAL A 156 -1.99 24.87 2.65
CA VAL A 156 -1.31 23.60 2.34
C VAL A 156 -0.99 22.84 3.62
N ASP A 157 -0.56 23.53 4.67
CA ASP A 157 -0.35 22.95 6.02
C ASP A 157 -1.60 22.22 6.54
N ALA A 158 -2.76 22.89 6.48
CA ALA A 158 -4.02 22.33 6.98
C ALA A 158 -4.49 21.17 6.10
N ALA A 159 -4.27 21.25 4.78
CA ALA A 159 -4.62 20.18 3.86
C ALA A 159 -3.74 18.94 4.11
N LYS A 160 -2.44 19.14 4.36
CA LYS A 160 -1.53 18.05 4.75
C LYS A 160 -1.98 17.39 6.05
N LEU A 161 -2.27 18.19 7.08
CA LEU A 161 -2.71 17.66 8.38
C LEU A 161 -3.96 16.78 8.23
N GLU A 162 -4.94 17.24 7.45
CA GLU A 162 -6.16 16.46 7.23
C GLU A 162 -5.91 15.24 6.32
N LYS A 163 -5.05 15.34 5.29
CA LYS A 163 -4.63 14.21 4.45
C LYS A 163 -3.98 13.11 5.30
N ASP A 164 -2.97 13.48 6.09
CA ASP A 164 -2.24 12.56 6.96
C ASP A 164 -3.17 11.90 7.98
N PHE A 165 -4.16 12.63 8.50
CA PHE A 165 -5.21 12.07 9.36
C PHE A 165 -6.00 10.96 8.65
N TRP A 166 -6.46 11.20 7.42
CA TRP A 166 -7.24 10.22 6.66
C TRP A 166 -6.41 9.02 6.21
N ASP A 167 -5.15 9.23 5.81
CA ASP A 167 -4.20 8.17 5.49
C ASP A 167 -3.96 7.27 6.70
N GLN A 168 -3.69 7.87 7.87
CA GLN A 168 -3.51 7.11 9.10
C GLN A 168 -4.81 6.40 9.53
N ARG A 169 -5.97 7.05 9.40
CA ARG A 169 -7.27 6.43 9.73
C ARG A 169 -7.55 5.22 8.84
N ALA A 170 -7.23 5.30 7.55
CA ALA A 170 -7.33 4.16 6.65
C ALA A 170 -6.38 3.03 7.07
N LEU A 171 -5.14 3.33 7.44
CA LEU A 171 -4.19 2.31 7.94
C LEU A 171 -4.68 1.65 9.24
N ASP A 172 -5.25 2.43 10.16
CA ASP A 172 -5.79 1.93 11.43
C ASP A 172 -6.95 0.95 11.18
N LEU A 173 -7.90 1.31 10.32
CA LEU A 173 -9.04 0.46 9.96
C LEU A 173 -8.61 -0.77 9.14
N HIS A 174 -7.61 -0.64 8.27
CA HIS A 174 -7.00 -1.78 7.57
C HIS A 174 -6.37 -2.77 8.53
N ALA A 175 -5.69 -2.30 9.58
CA ALA A 175 -5.14 -3.19 10.61
C ALA A 175 -6.23 -3.88 11.44
N LEU A 176 -7.33 -3.16 11.74
CA LEU A 176 -8.51 -3.69 12.43
C LEU A 176 -9.16 -4.82 11.61
N HIS A 177 -9.57 -4.54 10.38
CA HIS A 177 -10.32 -5.49 9.54
C HIS A 177 -9.43 -6.55 8.89
N GLY A 178 -8.16 -6.23 8.62
CA GLY A 178 -7.21 -7.15 7.97
C GLY A 178 -7.69 -7.59 6.58
N PRO A 179 -7.51 -8.86 6.21
CA PRO A 179 -7.89 -9.35 4.87
C PRO A 179 -9.36 -9.11 4.51
N ASP A 180 -10.25 -9.03 5.50
CA ASP A 180 -11.68 -8.82 5.30
C ASP A 180 -12.05 -7.35 5.03
N GLY A 181 -11.09 -6.41 5.18
CA GLY A 181 -11.32 -4.98 4.99
C GLY A 181 -11.48 -4.54 3.52
N GLY A 182 -10.96 -5.33 2.58
CA GLY A 182 -10.86 -4.93 1.16
C GLY A 182 -9.91 -3.75 0.95
N ASP A 183 -9.86 -3.19 -0.26
CA ASP A 183 -8.89 -2.13 -0.61
C ASP A 183 -9.24 -0.76 0.01
N GLU A 184 -10.54 -0.46 0.16
CA GLU A 184 -11.06 0.78 0.74
C GLU A 184 -11.78 0.46 2.05
N VAL A 185 -11.19 0.85 3.19
CA VAL A 185 -11.75 0.62 4.54
C VAL A 185 -12.49 1.82 5.12
N LEU A 186 -12.32 2.99 4.51
CA LEU A 186 -13.05 4.21 4.88
C LEU A 186 -14.50 4.13 4.35
N SER A 187 -15.43 4.81 5.03
CA SER A 187 -16.76 5.03 4.47
C SER A 187 -16.67 5.81 3.15
N LEU A 188 -17.65 5.69 2.25
CA LEU A 188 -17.63 6.41 0.97
C LEU A 188 -17.50 7.93 1.13
N ALA A 189 -18.10 8.50 2.18
CA ALA A 189 -18.00 9.92 2.47
C ALA A 189 -16.61 10.33 2.98
N ALA A 190 -16.01 9.50 3.84
CA ALA A 190 -14.64 9.71 4.32
C ALA A 190 -13.60 9.53 3.21
N GLN A 191 -13.79 8.52 2.35
CA GLN A 191 -12.96 8.31 1.17
C GLN A 191 -13.05 9.51 0.21
N GLU A 192 -14.26 10.05 -0.01
CA GLU A 192 -14.41 11.25 -0.83
C GLU A 192 -13.76 12.48 -0.19
N ARG A 193 -13.91 12.64 1.13
CA ARG A 193 -13.26 13.75 1.84
C ARG A 193 -11.74 13.67 1.72
N ARG A 194 -11.18 12.47 1.87
CA ARG A 194 -9.75 12.21 1.67
C ARG A 194 -9.28 12.63 0.28
N ARG A 195 -10.01 12.26 -0.79
CA ARG A 195 -9.66 12.66 -2.16
C ARG A 195 -9.71 14.17 -2.36
N ILE A 196 -10.77 14.84 -1.88
CA ILE A 196 -10.89 16.30 -1.98
C ILE A 196 -9.72 17.00 -1.26
N VAL A 197 -9.35 16.52 -0.07
CA VAL A 197 -8.25 17.08 0.71
C VAL A 197 -6.89 16.81 0.06
N GLU A 198 -6.72 15.63 -0.54
CA GLU A 198 -5.54 15.28 -1.32
C GLU A 198 -5.39 16.18 -2.55
N ASP A 199 -6.48 16.45 -3.28
CA ASP A 199 -6.49 17.38 -4.41
C ASP A 199 -6.13 18.81 -3.96
N LEU A 200 -6.70 19.28 -2.84
CA LEU A 200 -6.34 20.58 -2.23
C LEU A 200 -4.86 20.63 -1.85
N PHE A 201 -4.36 19.56 -1.23
CA PHE A 201 -2.95 19.46 -0.83
C PHE A 201 -2.02 19.49 -2.03
N TRP A 202 -2.32 18.80 -3.13
CA TRP A 202 -1.39 18.70 -4.26
C TRP A 202 -1.51 19.83 -5.27
N THR A 203 -2.73 20.23 -5.63
CA THR A 203 -2.97 21.11 -6.77
C THR A 203 -3.95 22.25 -6.50
N GLY A 204 -4.88 22.08 -5.55
CA GLY A 204 -5.98 23.03 -5.32
C GLY A 204 -5.61 24.27 -4.51
N LEU A 205 -4.54 24.23 -3.71
CA LEU A 205 -4.06 25.36 -2.91
C LEU A 205 -2.71 25.87 -3.42
N ARG A 206 -2.48 27.19 -3.37
CA ARG A 206 -1.17 27.79 -3.64
C ARG A 206 -0.34 27.79 -2.36
N SER A 207 0.93 27.42 -2.45
CA SER A 207 1.85 27.55 -1.32
C SER A 207 2.09 29.04 -1.01
N ARG A 208 2.04 29.40 0.26
CA ARG A 208 2.23 30.78 0.73
C ARG A 208 3.69 31.13 1.01
N ASP A 209 4.49 30.11 1.28
CA ASP A 209 5.91 30.21 1.58
C ASP A 209 6.67 28.95 1.18
N ILE A 210 8.00 29.00 1.29
CA ILE A 210 8.87 27.88 0.93
C ILE A 210 8.63 26.65 1.81
N ARG A 211 8.12 26.81 3.03
CA ARG A 211 7.85 25.69 3.93
C ARG A 211 6.70 24.85 3.38
N GLU A 212 5.61 25.48 2.93
CA GLU A 212 4.49 24.74 2.33
C GLU A 212 4.89 24.01 1.05
N VAL A 213 5.82 24.57 0.27
CA VAL A 213 6.40 23.87 -0.89
C VAL A 213 7.21 22.65 -0.45
N LEU A 214 8.06 22.80 0.58
CA LEU A 214 8.85 21.69 1.11
C LEU A 214 7.97 20.54 1.59
N LEU A 215 6.81 20.82 2.20
CA LEU A 215 5.86 19.77 2.59
C LEU A 215 5.38 18.93 1.40
N ARG A 216 5.13 19.55 0.25
CA ARG A 216 4.76 18.84 -0.99
C ARG A 216 5.92 18.04 -1.55
N VAL A 217 7.14 18.58 -1.51
CA VAL A 217 8.34 17.88 -1.96
C VAL A 217 8.63 16.66 -1.08
N GLU A 218 8.55 16.80 0.24
CA GLU A 218 8.72 15.69 1.20
C GLU A 218 7.66 14.61 0.97
N ALA A 219 6.39 15.00 0.87
CA ALA A 219 5.32 14.05 0.54
C ALA A 219 5.56 13.35 -0.81
N ALA A 220 6.11 14.06 -1.79
CA ALA A 220 6.38 13.52 -3.12
C ALA A 220 7.53 12.51 -3.14
N MET A 221 8.46 12.63 -2.18
CA MET A 221 9.54 11.67 -2.00
C MET A 221 9.09 10.40 -1.29
N ASP A 222 8.11 10.52 -0.39
CA ASP A 222 7.57 9.40 0.38
C ASP A 222 6.52 8.59 -0.39
N ASP A 223 5.74 9.25 -1.26
CA ASP A 223 4.67 8.62 -2.02
C ASP A 223 5.20 7.86 -3.26
N SER A 224 4.77 6.61 -3.42
CA SER A 224 5.10 5.79 -4.59
C SER A 224 4.33 6.18 -5.85
N TYR A 225 3.32 7.04 -5.71
CA TYR A 225 2.50 7.56 -6.79
C TYR A 225 2.22 9.04 -6.55
N LEU A 226 2.49 9.86 -7.56
CA LEU A 226 2.16 11.28 -7.57
C LEU A 226 0.93 11.53 -8.43
N PRO A 227 -0.06 12.31 -7.96
CA PRO A 227 -1.20 12.66 -8.79
C PRO A 227 -0.80 13.58 -9.94
N ASP A 228 -1.58 13.52 -11.02
CA ASP A 228 -1.36 14.33 -12.22
C ASP A 228 -1.34 15.82 -11.86
N GLY A 229 -0.33 16.53 -12.37
CA GLY A 229 -0.18 17.97 -12.15
C GLY A 229 0.50 18.36 -10.83
N ALA A 230 0.75 17.44 -9.89
CA ALA A 230 1.40 17.75 -8.61
C ALA A 230 2.79 18.40 -8.79
N LEU A 231 3.63 17.84 -9.68
CA LEU A 231 4.96 18.40 -9.97
C LEU A 231 4.89 19.80 -10.59
N GLU A 232 3.93 20.04 -11.49
CA GLU A 232 3.76 21.36 -12.10
C GLU A 232 3.25 22.38 -11.06
N ALA A 233 2.36 21.97 -10.15
CA ALA A 233 1.91 22.81 -9.06
C ALA A 233 3.07 23.22 -8.13
N ILE A 234 3.92 22.25 -7.73
CA ILE A 234 5.13 22.51 -6.93
C ILE A 234 6.07 23.48 -7.64
N LYS A 235 6.34 23.23 -8.93
CA LYS A 235 7.18 24.11 -9.75
C LYS A 235 6.61 25.53 -9.82
N THR A 236 5.32 25.66 -10.11
CA THR A 236 4.65 26.97 -10.22
C THR A 236 4.64 27.71 -8.88
N ASP A 237 4.59 27.02 -7.75
CA ASP A 237 4.73 27.63 -6.43
C ASP A 237 6.16 28.09 -6.16
N LEU A 238 7.18 27.27 -6.50
CA LEU A 238 8.59 27.66 -6.40
C LEU A 238 8.89 28.91 -7.21
N GLU A 239 8.42 28.97 -8.46
CA GLU A 239 8.61 30.12 -9.35
C GLU A 239 7.95 31.39 -8.81
N ALA A 240 6.83 31.27 -8.09
CA ALA A 240 6.12 32.42 -7.51
C ALA A 240 6.77 32.96 -6.22
N LEU A 241 7.65 32.18 -5.59
CA LEU A 241 8.35 32.52 -4.34
C LEU A 241 9.81 32.94 -4.55
N ALA A 242 10.32 32.81 -5.78
CA ALA A 242 11.65 33.24 -6.21
C ALA A 242 11.66 34.73 -6.59
#